data_AF-A0A9P7BY60-F1
#
_entry.id   AF-A0A9P7BY60-F1
#
_cell.length_a   1.000
_cell.length_b   1.000
_cell.length_c   1.000
_cell.angle_alpha   90.00
_cell.angle_beta   90.00
_cell.angle_gamma   90.00
#
_symmetry.space_group_name_H-M   'P 1'
#
loop_
_entity.id
_entity.type
_entity.pdbx_description
1 polymer ?
#
loop_
_entity_poly.entity_id
_entity_poly.type
_entity_poly.pdbx_seq_one_letter_code
_entity_poly.pdbx_strand_id
1 'polypeptide(L)' 'MKKDVILQGMGWGHLPRFLIEDELRDGRLVSIASRHLPGSIEELVAARRSDRPQGPVANRLWLALQAASAEIRKP' A
#
# COMPACT_ATOMS: atom_id res chain seq x y z
N MET A 1 -10.40 -4.20 8.33
CA MET A 1 -10.28 -4.60 9.76
C MET A 1 -9.29 -3.73 10.53
N LYS A 2 -7.96 -3.78 10.27
CA LYS A 2 -7.00 -2.96 11.06
C LYS A 2 -7.24 -1.44 10.96
N LYS A 3 -7.48 -0.92 9.74
CA LYS A 3 -7.81 0.49 9.51
C LYS A 3 -9.03 0.92 10.33
N ASP A 4 -10.10 0.13 10.28
CA ASP A 4 -11.39 0.45 10.91
C ASP A 4 -11.27 0.54 12.44
N VAL A 5 -10.52 -0.38 13.05
CA VAL A 5 -10.26 -0.38 14.50
C VAL A 5 -9.54 0.90 14.93
N ILE A 6 -8.54 1.34 14.16
CA ILE A 6 -7.78 2.56 14.44
C ILE A 6 -8.69 3.79 14.26
N LEU A 7 -9.51 3.83 13.20
CA LEU A 7 -10.45 4.94 12.95
C LEU A 7 -11.54 5.08 14.01
N GLN A 8 -11.91 3.98 14.66
CA GLN A 8 -12.87 3.99 15.77
C GLN A 8 -12.21 4.38 17.11
N GLY A 9 -10.93 4.78 17.11
CA GLY A 9 -10.23 5.26 18.30
C GLY A 9 -9.83 4.15 19.28
N MET A 10 -9.89 2.88 18.86
CA MET A 10 -9.58 1.73 19.73
C MET A 10 -8.09 1.40 19.81
N GLY A 11 -7.22 2.18 19.16
CA GLY A 11 -5.78 2.00 19.25
C GLY A 11 -5.00 2.74 18.16
N TRP A 12 -3.71 2.42 18.06
CA TRP A 12 -2.77 2.97 17.09
C TRP A 12 -2.01 1.83 16.39
N GLY A 13 -1.38 2.14 15.25
CA GLY A 13 -0.53 1.18 14.57
C GLY A 13 -0.13 1.59 13.15
N HIS A 14 0.74 0.78 12.55
CA HIS A 14 1.22 1.01 11.19
C HIS A 14 0.15 0.67 10.15
N LEU A 15 -0.14 1.61 9.26
CA LEU A 15 -1.00 1.45 8.09
C LEU A 15 -0.24 2.00 6.86
N PRO A 16 -0.39 1.38 5.67
CA PRO A 16 0.20 1.91 4.45
C PRO A 16 -0.32 3.32 4.15
N ARG A 17 0.58 4.24 3.80
CA ARG A 17 0.23 5.65 3.61
C ARG A 17 -0.89 5.85 2.58
N PHE A 18 -0.80 5.19 1.43
CA PHE A 18 -1.79 5.27 0.36
C PHE A 18 -3.21 4.87 0.82
N LEU A 19 -3.33 4.06 1.89
CA LEU A 19 -4.60 3.57 2.38
C LEU A 19 -5.29 4.57 3.32
N ILE A 20 -4.54 5.52 3.88
CA ILE A 20 -5.01 6.46 4.91
C ILE A 20 -4.73 7.93 4.59
N GLU A 21 -4.41 8.24 3.34
CA GLU A 21 -3.99 9.59 2.95
C GLU A 21 -5.08 10.63 3.17
N ASP A 22 -6.34 10.27 2.86
CA ASP A 22 -7.48 11.16 3.08
C ASP A 22 -7.74 11.39 4.57
N GLU A 23 -7.68 10.34 5.40
CA GLU A 23 -7.86 10.44 6.84
C GLU A 23 -6.75 11.26 7.53
N LEU A 24 -5.53 11.20 7.01
CA LEU A 24 -4.44 12.06 7.49
C LEU A 24 -4.65 13.52 7.07
N ARG A 25 -5.20 13.73 5.87
CA ARG A 25 -5.44 15.08 5.30
C ARG A 25 -6.59 15.80 6.00
N ASP A 26 -7.66 15.07 6.33
CA ASP A 26 -8.85 15.63 6.99
C ASP A 26 -8.77 15.57 8.53
N GLY A 27 -7.72 14.98 9.08
CA GLY A 27 -7.44 14.97 10.51
C GLY A 27 -8.17 13.88 11.29
N ARG A 28 -8.88 12.95 10.64
CA ARG A 28 -9.45 11.76 11.30
C ARG A 28 -8.36 10.84 11.86
N LEU A 29 -7.17 10.86 11.27
CA LEU A 29 -5.97 10.22 11.78
C LEU A 29 -4.85 11.25 11.94
N VAL A 30 -4.00 11.01 12.93
CA VAL A 30 -2.78 11.80 13.17
C VAL A 30 -1.59 10.87 13.12
N SER A 31 -0.54 11.27 12.38
CA SER A 31 0.73 10.54 12.38
C SER A 31 1.45 10.73 13.71
N ILE A 32 1.81 9.61 14.35
CA ILE A 32 2.66 9.58 15.55
C ILE A 32 4.12 9.22 15.22
N ALA A 33 4.47 9.19 13.93
CA ALA A 33 5.82 8.87 13.50
C ALA A 33 6.81 9.90 14.07
N SER A 34 7.89 9.40 14.66
CA SER A 34 8.93 10.22 15.27
C SER A 34 10.28 9.53 15.15
N ARG A 35 11.35 10.17 15.64
CA ARG A 35 12.69 9.54 15.70
C ARG A 35 12.71 8.22 16.47
N HIS A 36 11.81 8.05 17.44
CA HIS A 36 11.72 6.87 18.31
C HIS A 36 10.70 5.84 17.81
N LEU A 37 9.81 6.26 16.92
CA LEU A 37 8.84 5.41 16.25
C LEU A 37 8.88 5.72 14.75
N PRO A 38 9.96 5.32 14.06
CA PRO A 38 10.07 5.56 12.63
C PRO A 38 9.00 4.76 11.89
N GLY A 39 8.49 5.31 10.78
CA GLY A 39 7.76 4.51 9.81
C GLY A 39 8.70 3.53 9.09
N SER A 40 8.12 2.58 8.36
CA SER A 40 8.87 1.73 7.43
C SER A 40 8.33 1.89 6.01
N ILE A 41 9.21 1.67 5.03
CA ILE A 41 8.85 1.54 3.62
C ILE A 41 9.04 0.07 3.29
N GLU A 42 7.96 -0.56 2.84
CA GLU A 42 7.95 -1.96 2.41
C GLU A 42 7.86 -2.03 0.89
N GLU A 43 8.64 -2.89 0.27
CA GLU A 43 8.56 -3.11 -1.17
C GLU A 43 7.36 -4.00 -1.51
N LEU A 44 6.45 -3.49 -2.34
CA LEU A 44 5.35 -4.26 -2.90
C LEU A 44 5.70 -4.70 -4.32
N VAL A 45 5.63 -6.01 -4.57
CA VAL A 45 5.95 -6.61 -5.87
C VAL A 45 4.76 -7.38 -6.43
N ALA A 46 4.58 -7.28 -7.75
CA ALA A 46 3.76 -8.24 -8.47
C ALA A 46 4.63 -9.45 -8.84
N ALA A 47 4.28 -10.63 -8.33
CA ALA A 47 5.02 -11.86 -8.61
C ALA A 47 4.21 -12.81 -9.51
N ARG A 48 4.91 -13.57 -10.34
CA ARG A 48 4.32 -14.65 -11.15
C ARG A 48 5.22 -15.88 -11.16
N ARG A 49 4.62 -17.04 -11.41
CA ARG A 49 5.35 -18.27 -11.72
C ARG A 49 6.10 -18.12 -13.05
N SER A 50 7.40 -18.42 -13.03
CA SER A 50 8.26 -18.42 -14.23
C SER A 50 8.14 -19.72 -15.03
N ASP A 51 7.76 -20.81 -14.37
CA ASP A 51 7.69 -22.16 -14.95
C ASP A 51 6.39 -22.45 -15.71
N ARG A 52 5.44 -21.51 -15.72
CA ARG A 52 4.16 -21.66 -16.41
C ARG A 52 3.85 -20.47 -17.31
N PRO A 53 3.36 -20.72 -18.55
CA PRO A 53 2.88 -19.65 -19.40
C PRO A 53 1.65 -19.00 -18.76
N GLN A 54 1.58 -17.68 -18.87
CA GLN A 54 0.38 -16.94 -18.48
C GLN A 54 -0.69 -17.10 -19.56
N GLY A 55 -1.94 -17.32 -19.14
CA GLY A 55 -3.10 -17.22 -20.02
C GLY A 55 -3.31 -15.79 -20.51
N PRO A 56 -4.19 -15.59 -21.52
CA PRO A 56 -4.39 -14.28 -22.15
C PRO A 56 -4.86 -13.17 -21.20
N VAL A 57 -5.60 -13.52 -20.13
CA VAL A 57 -6.02 -12.56 -19.09
C VAL A 57 -4.83 -12.16 -18.22
N ALA A 58 -4.05 -13.13 -17.74
CA ALA A 58 -2.90 -12.88 -16.88
C ALA A 58 -1.81 -12.06 -17.61
N ASN A 59 -1.59 -12.31 -18.91
CA ASN A 59 -0.68 -11.49 -19.73
C ASN A 59 -1.13 -10.03 -19.80
N ARG A 60 -2.41 -9.77 -20.05
CA ARG A 60 -2.95 -8.39 -20.10
C ARG A 60 -2.82 -7.69 -18.76
N LEU A 61 -3.14 -8.39 -17.66
CA LEU A 61 -2.96 -7.86 -16.31
C LEU A 61 -1.49 -7.54 -16.03
N TRP A 62 -0.57 -8.43 -16.40
CA TRP A 62 0.86 -8.22 -16.22
C TRP A 62 1.38 -6.99 -16.98
N LEU A 63 0.96 -6.81 -18.22
CA LEU A 63 1.29 -5.62 -19.02
C LEU A 63 0.70 -4.35 -18.41
N ALA A 64 -0.55 -4.39 -17.94
CA ALA A 64 -1.19 -3.26 -17.27
C ALA A 64 -0.45 -2.85 -15.98
N LEU A 65 -0.05 -3.83 -15.15
CA LEU A 65 0.74 -3.60 -13.95
C LEU A 65 2.12 -3.01 -14.28
N GLN A 66 2.79 -3.49 -15.33
CA GLN A 66 4.05 -2.92 -15.79
C GLN A 66 3.89 -1.47 -16.27
N ALA A 67 2.85 -1.17 -17.04
CA ALA A 67 2.59 0.20 -17.51
C ALA A 67 2.29 1.15 -16.34
N ALA A 68 1.50 0.70 -15.36
CA ALA A 68 1.18 1.48 -14.16
C ALA A 68 2.35 1.61 -13.19
N SER A 69 3.37 0.75 -13.25
CA SER A 69 4.46 0.71 -12.26
C SER A 69 5.24 2.02 -12.14
N ALA A 70 5.33 2.81 -13.22
CA ALA A 70 5.99 4.11 -13.20
C ALA A 70 5.25 5.14 -12.34
N GLU A 71 3.92 5.07 -12.27
CA GLU A 71 3.11 5.93 -11.43
C GLU A 71 3.12 5.48 -9.97
N ILE A 72 3.14 4.17 -9.75
CA ILE A 72 3.13 3.54 -8.42
C ILE A 72 4.47 3.71 -7.70
N ARG A 73 5.59 3.85 -8.43
CA ARG A 73 6.94 4.04 -7.87
C ARG A 73 7.24 5.46 -7.38
N LYS A 74 6.29 6.39 -7.45
CA LYS A 74 6.51 7.75 -6.94
C LYS A 74 6.63 7.71 -5.40
N PRO A 75 7.70 8.31 -4.82
CA PRO A 75 7.93 8.31 -3.38
C PRO A 75 6.88 9.11 -2.60
#